data_AF-A0AAX6IC81-F1
#
_entry.id   AF-A0AAX6IC81-F1
#
_cell.length_a   1.000
_cell.length_b   1.000
_cell.length_c   1.000
_cell.angle_alpha   90.00
_cell.angle_beta   90.00
_cell.angle_gamma   90.00
#
_symmetry.space_group_name_H-M   'P 1'
#
loop_
_entity.id
_entity.type
_entity.pdbx_description
1 polymer ?
#
loop_
_entity_poly.entity_id
_entity_poly.type
_entity_poly.pdbx_seq_one_letter_code
_entity_poly.pdbx_strand_id
1 'polypeptide(L)'
;MMNYLLTPMIWQVTEGRYFLSGIKQRLLSFIFRKTWDEAADPTLRVQHLKMKFYCYFQDYVDLIMWKVQFLDRHHLLIKFGSVDGGVSRGTDQHAAFFAVYNMETTEIVAFYQNSADELYSLFELFSDHFHAPSRNSLHGNFITSHSNNVHALDQLLTLKNKANCYSQFVKKMMTSLPFTCQSQSPSPYFDLSLFRYDDKLISSTDRHRHATEHPIKFISRRQPNILKFKIKPGSEAGAQDVRPKRISSFLFHPYLPFALSIQQTFMQPTVVNIHFWRR
;
A
#
# COMPACT_ATOMS: atom_id res chain seq x y z
N MET A 1 -49.70 -39.62 -29.14
CA MET A 1 -50.25 -39.63 -27.77
C MET A 1 -49.07 -39.70 -26.82
N MET A 2 -48.68 -38.55 -26.25
CA MET A 2 -48.95 -38.16 -24.86
C MET A 2 -48.14 -39.02 -23.87
N ASN A 3 -47.39 -38.53 -22.88
CA ASN A 3 -47.10 -37.21 -22.33
C ASN A 3 -45.91 -37.45 -21.40
N TYR A 4 -44.82 -36.66 -21.48
CA TYR A 4 -43.87 -36.54 -20.38
C TYR A 4 -43.71 -35.06 -20.01
N LEU A 5 -44.47 -34.69 -18.99
CA LEU A 5 -44.18 -33.72 -17.92
C LEU A 5 -43.25 -32.54 -18.29
N LEU A 6 -43.86 -31.43 -18.69
CA LEU A 6 -43.28 -30.09 -18.53
C LEU A 6 -43.81 -29.51 -17.20
N THR A 7 -43.04 -29.69 -16.13
CA THR A 7 -43.17 -28.86 -14.93
C THR A 7 -42.65 -27.47 -15.30
N PRO A 8 -43.40 -26.38 -15.08
CA PRO A 8 -42.88 -25.04 -15.34
C PRO A 8 -41.78 -24.75 -14.31
N MET A 9 -40.56 -24.52 -14.79
CA MET A 9 -39.55 -23.76 -14.05
C MET A 9 -40.18 -22.42 -13.70
N ILE A 10 -40.66 -22.31 -12.47
CA ILE A 10 -40.93 -21.04 -11.84
C ILE A 10 -39.58 -20.33 -11.82
N TRP A 11 -39.42 -19.32 -12.67
CA TRP A 11 -38.40 -18.31 -12.49
C TRP A 11 -38.63 -17.71 -11.11
N GLN A 12 -37.87 -18.16 -10.11
CA GLN A 12 -37.70 -17.41 -8.88
C GLN A 12 -36.97 -16.12 -9.27
N VAL A 13 -37.76 -15.10 -9.59
CA VAL A 13 -37.35 -13.71 -9.53
C VAL A 13 -37.18 -13.39 -8.05
N THR A 14 -36.03 -13.75 -7.50
CA THR A 14 -35.61 -13.33 -6.16
C THR A 14 -34.20 -12.83 -6.24
N GLU A 15 -34.05 -11.58 -6.67
CA GLU A 15 -33.05 -10.67 -6.14
C GLU A 15 -33.55 -9.25 -6.39
N GLY A 16 -34.01 -8.60 -5.32
CA GLY A 16 -34.45 -7.21 -5.39
C GLY A 16 -33.32 -6.35 -5.95
N ARG A 17 -33.65 -5.47 -6.91
CA ARG A 17 -32.76 -4.37 -7.31
C ARG A 17 -32.52 -3.50 -6.08
N TYR A 18 -31.47 -3.80 -5.32
CA TYR A 18 -31.04 -2.93 -4.23
C TYR A 18 -30.66 -1.59 -4.86
N PHE A 19 -31.38 -0.53 -4.51
CA PHE A 19 -30.94 0.82 -4.84
C PHE A 19 -29.53 1.01 -4.28
N LEU A 20 -28.58 1.32 -5.15
CA LEU A 20 -27.23 1.66 -4.73
C LEU A 20 -27.31 2.93 -3.90
N SER A 21 -26.91 2.83 -2.63
CA SER A 21 -26.99 3.93 -1.67
C SER A 21 -25.61 4.24 -1.08
N GLY A 22 -25.53 5.33 -0.33
CA GLY A 22 -24.33 5.72 0.40
C GLY A 22 -23.13 6.02 -0.51
N ILE A 23 -21.95 5.50 -0.15
CA ILE A 23 -20.70 5.86 -0.83
C ILE A 23 -20.65 5.40 -2.30
N LYS A 24 -21.26 4.26 -2.63
CA LYS A 24 -21.32 3.76 -4.02
C LYS A 24 -22.14 4.69 -4.90
N GLN A 25 -23.32 5.11 -4.42
CA GLN A 25 -24.15 6.08 -5.11
C GLN A 25 -23.41 7.39 -5.36
N ARG A 26 -22.73 7.90 -4.33
CA ARG A 26 -21.95 9.16 -4.40
C ARG A 26 -20.80 9.04 -5.38
N LEU A 27 -20.10 7.91 -5.38
CA LEU A 27 -19.04 7.61 -6.34
C LEU A 27 -19.55 7.57 -7.78
N LEU A 28 -20.62 6.81 -8.05
CA LEU A 28 -21.20 6.73 -9.40
C LEU A 28 -21.71 8.09 -9.88
N SER A 29 -22.33 8.87 -8.99
CA SER A 29 -22.78 10.23 -9.29
C SER A 29 -21.60 11.14 -9.64
N PHE A 30 -20.49 11.03 -8.91
CA PHE A 30 -19.27 11.78 -9.19
C PHE A 30 -18.68 11.41 -10.55
N ILE A 31 -18.53 10.12 -10.86
CA ILE A 31 -17.97 9.65 -12.14
C ILE A 31 -18.85 10.12 -13.30
N PHE A 32 -20.18 10.01 -13.15
CA PHE A 32 -21.13 10.47 -14.15
C PHE A 32 -20.99 11.98 -14.43
N ARG A 33 -21.04 12.81 -13.37
CA ARG A 33 -20.94 14.27 -13.49
C ARG A 33 -19.60 14.68 -14.10
N LYS A 34 -18.50 14.13 -13.60
CA LYS A 34 -17.16 14.38 -14.15
C LYS A 34 -17.08 14.05 -15.64
N THR A 35 -17.61 12.89 -16.05
CA THR A 35 -17.63 12.48 -17.47
C THR A 35 -18.52 13.40 -18.32
N TRP A 36 -19.63 13.88 -17.76
CA TRP A 36 -20.56 14.79 -18.43
C TRP A 36 -19.94 16.18 -18.66
N ASP A 37 -19.22 16.68 -17.67
CA ASP A 37 -18.62 18.02 -17.68
C ASP A 37 -17.34 18.10 -18.54
N GLU A 38 -16.70 16.96 -18.87
CA GLU A 38 -15.49 16.87 -19.71
C GLU A 38 -15.69 17.35 -21.16
N ALA A 39 -16.91 17.25 -21.70
CA ALA A 39 -17.21 17.65 -23.08
C ALA A 39 -18.22 18.80 -23.11
N ALA A 40 -17.98 19.81 -23.95
CA ALA A 40 -18.91 20.91 -24.17
C ALA A 40 -20.04 20.52 -25.15
N ASP A 41 -19.70 19.74 -26.17
CA ASP A 41 -20.63 19.33 -27.22
C ASP A 41 -21.56 18.18 -26.77
N PRO A 42 -22.89 18.29 -26.98
CA PRO A 42 -23.85 17.25 -26.59
C PRO A 42 -23.60 15.87 -27.20
N THR A 43 -23.11 15.78 -28.44
CA THR A 43 -22.88 14.48 -29.09
C THR A 43 -21.65 13.78 -28.51
N LEU A 44 -20.57 14.55 -28.28
CA LEU A 44 -19.37 14.05 -27.61
C LEU A 44 -19.65 13.64 -26.16
N ARG A 45 -20.53 14.36 -25.44
CA ARG A 45 -20.96 13.97 -24.08
C ARG A 45 -21.57 12.57 -24.03
N VAL A 46 -22.52 12.30 -24.93
CA VAL A 46 -23.19 10.98 -24.98
C VAL A 46 -22.18 9.89 -25.33
N GLN A 47 -21.25 10.16 -26.25
CA GLN A 47 -20.19 9.22 -26.61
C GLN A 47 -19.24 8.94 -25.44
N HIS A 48 -18.80 9.97 -24.71
CA HIS A 48 -17.95 9.83 -23.52
C HIS A 48 -18.66 9.06 -22.41
N LEU A 49 -19.93 9.36 -22.12
CA LEU A 49 -20.71 8.60 -21.15
C LEU A 49 -20.80 7.13 -21.55
N LYS A 50 -21.07 6.84 -22.82
CA LYS A 50 -21.14 5.45 -23.31
C LYS A 50 -19.82 4.73 -23.07
N MET A 51 -18.71 5.32 -23.50
CA MET A 51 -17.38 4.70 -23.50
C MET A 51 -16.72 4.64 -22.12
N LYS A 52 -16.94 5.63 -21.25
CA LYS A 52 -16.25 5.76 -19.94
C LYS A 52 -17.11 5.38 -18.75
N PHE A 53 -18.43 5.60 -18.80
CA PHE A 53 -19.33 5.34 -17.66
C PHE A 53 -20.16 4.08 -17.87
N TYR A 54 -20.98 4.02 -18.93
CA TYR A 54 -21.91 2.90 -19.13
C TYR A 54 -21.20 1.59 -19.48
N CYS A 55 -20.13 1.62 -20.28
CA CYS A 55 -19.33 0.43 -20.58
C CYS A 55 -18.73 -0.23 -19.33
N TYR A 56 -18.36 0.56 -18.31
CA TYR A 56 -17.74 0.09 -17.07
C TYR A 56 -18.68 0.17 -15.86
N PHE A 57 -19.98 0.35 -16.09
CA PHE A 57 -20.92 0.62 -15.00
C PHE A 57 -20.95 -0.51 -13.97
N GLN A 58 -21.04 -1.75 -14.44
CA GLN A 58 -21.07 -2.92 -13.57
C GLN A 58 -19.76 -3.06 -12.79
N ASP A 59 -18.61 -2.82 -13.43
CA ASP A 59 -17.31 -2.85 -12.77
C ASP A 59 -17.24 -1.84 -11.62
N TYR A 60 -17.78 -0.63 -11.81
CA TYR A 60 -17.87 0.38 -10.75
C TYR A 60 -18.82 0.00 -9.62
N VAL A 61 -19.94 -0.66 -9.94
CA VAL A 61 -20.89 -1.18 -8.94
C VAL A 61 -20.23 -2.26 -8.08
N ASP A 62 -19.41 -3.11 -8.68
CA ASP A 62 -18.77 -4.26 -8.03
C ASP A 62 -17.50 -3.90 -7.25
N LEU A 63 -17.04 -2.64 -7.34
CA LEU A 63 -15.95 -2.14 -6.51
C LEU A 63 -16.26 -2.30 -5.02
N ILE A 64 -15.30 -2.83 -4.28
CA ILE A 64 -15.30 -2.91 -2.83
C ILE A 64 -14.18 -2.05 -2.24
N MET A 65 -14.40 -1.53 -1.04
CA MET A 65 -13.36 -0.82 -0.30
C MET A 65 -12.32 -1.82 0.20
N TRP A 66 -11.08 -1.71 -0.28
CA TRP A 66 -9.96 -2.52 0.19
C TRP A 66 -9.30 -1.91 1.43
N LYS A 67 -9.14 -0.58 1.45
CA LYS A 67 -8.45 0.12 2.53
C LYS A 67 -8.84 1.60 2.59
N VAL A 68 -8.79 2.17 3.78
CA VAL A 68 -9.11 3.59 4.05
C VAL A 68 -8.00 4.21 4.91
N GLN A 69 -7.72 5.49 4.68
CA GLN A 69 -6.79 6.30 5.46
C GLN A 69 -7.31 7.73 5.59
N PHE A 70 -7.04 8.39 6.71
CA PHE A 70 -7.21 9.82 6.86
C PHE A 70 -6.08 10.58 6.13
N LEU A 71 -6.44 11.50 5.26
CA LEU A 71 -5.50 12.49 4.70
C LEU A 71 -5.38 13.69 5.63
N ASP A 72 -6.51 14.10 6.21
CA ASP A 72 -6.60 15.16 7.20
C ASP A 72 -7.86 14.96 8.08
N ARG A 73 -8.25 16.00 8.82
CA ARG A 73 -9.44 15.98 9.70
C ARG A 73 -10.77 15.76 8.97
N HIS A 74 -10.82 16.05 7.67
CA HIS A 74 -12.03 16.13 6.86
C HIS A 74 -12.04 15.13 5.70
N HIS A 75 -10.88 14.68 5.23
CA HIS A 75 -10.75 13.87 4.02
C HIS A 75 -10.23 12.45 4.29
N LEU A 76 -10.91 11.48 3.69
CA LEU A 76 -10.48 10.09 3.61
C LEU A 76 -9.92 9.78 2.22
N LEU A 77 -8.79 9.10 2.17
CA LEU A 77 -8.34 8.37 0.99
C LEU A 77 -8.87 6.95 1.07
N ILE A 78 -9.69 6.57 0.10
CA ILE A 78 -10.32 5.25 0.03
C ILE A 78 -9.80 4.54 -1.21
N LYS A 79 -9.23 3.35 -1.02
CA LYS A 79 -8.84 2.47 -2.12
C LYS A 79 -9.93 1.46 -2.38
N PHE A 80 -10.41 1.48 -3.61
CA PHE A 80 -11.36 0.53 -4.16
C PHE A 80 -10.64 -0.48 -5.06
N GLY A 81 -11.20 -1.68 -5.15
CA GLY A 81 -10.83 -2.64 -6.18
C GLY A 81 -11.87 -3.75 -6.29
N SER A 82 -11.63 -4.69 -7.19
CA SER A 82 -12.50 -5.85 -7.37
C SER A 82 -12.53 -6.75 -6.13
N VAL A 83 -13.61 -7.50 -5.97
CA VAL A 83 -13.78 -8.53 -4.93
C VAL A 83 -12.62 -9.53 -4.94
N ASP A 84 -12.21 -9.98 -6.14
CA ASP A 84 -11.16 -11.00 -6.30
C ASP A 84 -9.76 -10.48 -5.93
N GLY A 85 -9.52 -9.18 -6.14
CA GLY A 85 -8.22 -8.58 -5.87
C GLY A 85 -7.92 -8.33 -4.39
N GLY A 86 -8.93 -8.35 -3.52
CA GLY A 86 -8.76 -8.18 -2.07
C GLY A 86 -8.24 -9.45 -1.37
N VAL A 87 -8.45 -10.63 -1.95
CA VAL A 87 -8.11 -11.94 -1.36
C VAL A 87 -6.77 -12.47 -1.89
N SER A 88 -6.36 -12.04 -3.08
CA SER A 88 -5.08 -12.43 -3.68
C SER A 88 -3.90 -11.67 -3.07
N ARG A 89 -2.84 -12.40 -2.70
CA ARG A 89 -1.55 -11.81 -2.27
C ARG A 89 -0.81 -11.09 -3.41
N GLY A 90 -1.34 -11.11 -4.63
CA GLY A 90 -0.84 -10.39 -5.80
C GLY A 90 -1.76 -9.24 -6.21
N THR A 91 -1.70 -8.12 -5.48
CA THR A 91 -2.51 -6.92 -5.72
C THR A 91 -2.16 -6.15 -7.01
N ASP A 92 -1.16 -6.60 -7.77
CA ASP A 92 -0.61 -5.86 -8.93
C ASP A 92 -1.34 -6.13 -10.26
N GLN A 93 -2.19 -7.16 -10.34
CA GLN A 93 -2.89 -7.51 -11.60
C GLN A 93 -4.27 -6.88 -11.77
N HIS A 94 -4.95 -6.53 -10.67
CA HIS A 94 -6.30 -5.97 -10.74
C HIS A 94 -6.29 -4.44 -10.75
N ALA A 95 -7.19 -3.83 -11.53
CA ALA A 95 -7.38 -2.39 -11.49
C ALA A 95 -7.81 -1.97 -10.08
N ALA A 96 -7.10 -1.00 -9.51
CA ALA A 96 -7.44 -0.39 -8.25
C ALA A 96 -7.70 1.10 -8.48
N PHE A 97 -8.60 1.65 -7.70
CA PHE A 97 -9.00 3.05 -7.78
C PHE A 97 -8.86 3.71 -6.42
N PHE A 98 -8.62 5.02 -6.42
CA PHE A 98 -8.52 5.84 -5.24
C PHE A 98 -9.57 6.93 -5.30
N ALA A 99 -10.37 7.06 -4.25
CA ALA A 99 -11.28 8.18 -4.08
C ALA A 99 -10.86 9.03 -2.88
N VAL A 100 -10.99 10.34 -3.03
CA VAL A 100 -10.92 11.28 -1.90
C VAL A 100 -12.34 11.60 -1.48
N TYR A 101 -12.71 11.25 -0.26
CA TYR A 101 -14.04 11.45 0.30
C TYR A 101 -13.99 12.50 1.41
N ASN A 102 -14.82 13.54 1.29
CA ASN A 102 -15.00 14.52 2.34
C ASN A 102 -16.07 14.03 3.33
N MET A 103 -15.68 13.87 4.59
CA MET A 103 -16.54 13.35 5.66
C MET A 103 -17.60 14.35 6.12
N GLU A 104 -17.33 15.65 5.97
CA GLU A 104 -18.22 16.73 6.40
C GLU A 104 -19.31 17.00 5.35
N THR A 105 -18.92 17.21 4.09
CA THR A 105 -19.89 17.43 2.98
C THR A 105 -20.50 16.13 2.48
N THR A 106 -19.91 14.98 2.84
CA THR A 106 -20.26 13.65 2.36
C THR A 106 -20.06 13.46 0.85
N GLU A 107 -19.17 14.22 0.22
CA GLU A 107 -18.95 14.20 -1.23
C GLU A 107 -17.65 13.48 -1.63
N ILE A 108 -17.64 12.91 -2.83
CA ILE A 108 -16.41 12.45 -3.47
C ILE A 108 -15.79 13.67 -4.16
N VAL A 109 -14.57 14.00 -3.76
CA VAL A 109 -13.81 15.16 -4.26
C VAL A 109 -13.00 14.79 -5.50
N ALA A 110 -12.40 13.59 -5.48
CA ALA A 110 -11.57 13.12 -6.57
C ALA A 110 -11.67 11.59 -6.71
N PHE A 111 -11.46 11.10 -7.94
CA PHE A 111 -11.42 9.68 -8.25
C PHE A 111 -10.33 9.42 -9.30
N TYR A 112 -9.41 8.51 -8.98
CA TYR A 112 -8.20 8.21 -9.74
C TYR A 112 -8.03 6.71 -9.93
N GLN A 113 -7.50 6.30 -11.07
CA GLN A 113 -6.96 4.95 -11.22
C GLN A 113 -5.56 4.87 -10.59
N ASN A 114 -5.14 3.69 -10.11
CA ASN A 114 -3.82 3.49 -9.51
C ASN A 114 -2.62 3.76 -10.43
N SER A 115 -2.85 3.91 -11.74
CA SER A 115 -1.86 4.29 -12.74
C SER A 115 -1.95 5.77 -13.16
N ALA A 116 -2.76 6.58 -12.49
CA ALA A 116 -2.93 7.98 -12.84
C ALA A 116 -1.70 8.80 -12.41
N ASP A 117 -1.09 9.49 -13.38
CA ASP A 117 0.10 10.31 -13.14
C ASP A 117 -0.18 11.46 -12.17
N GLU A 118 -1.37 12.06 -12.24
CA GLU A 118 -1.82 13.13 -11.35
C GLU A 118 -1.81 12.69 -9.87
N LEU A 119 -2.28 11.47 -9.60
CA LEU A 119 -2.27 10.91 -8.25
C LEU A 119 -0.84 10.74 -7.73
N TYR A 120 0.08 10.27 -8.60
CA TYR A 120 1.49 10.16 -8.23
C TYR A 120 2.13 11.52 -7.99
N SER A 121 1.85 12.53 -8.82
CA SER A 121 2.35 13.90 -8.62
C SER A 121 1.88 14.48 -7.28
N LEU A 122 0.62 14.27 -6.91
CA LEU A 122 0.10 14.66 -5.59
C LEU A 122 0.80 13.91 -4.46
N PHE A 123 1.01 12.60 -4.61
CA PHE A 123 1.77 11.81 -3.64
C PHE A 123 3.23 12.27 -3.50
N GLU A 124 3.90 12.57 -4.61
CA GLU A 124 5.29 13.03 -4.62
C GLU A 124 5.41 14.38 -3.88
N LEU A 125 4.48 15.30 -4.12
CA LEU A 125 4.44 16.63 -3.51
C LEU A 125 4.04 16.61 -2.03
N PHE A 126 3.07 15.76 -1.66
CA PHE A 126 2.47 15.74 -0.32
C PHE A 126 2.77 14.47 0.49
N SER A 127 3.86 13.75 0.19
CA SER A 127 4.21 12.45 0.81
C SER A 127 4.08 12.41 2.33
N ASP A 128 4.55 13.47 3.01
CA ASP A 128 4.51 13.55 4.48
C ASP A 128 3.07 13.62 5.04
N HIS A 129 2.10 14.11 4.26
CA HIS A 129 0.68 14.17 4.66
C HIS A 129 0.01 12.79 4.62
N PHE A 130 0.55 11.85 3.84
CA PHE A 130 0.11 10.46 3.88
C PHE A 130 0.69 9.70 5.09
N HIS A 131 1.56 10.31 5.88
CA HIS A 131 2.07 9.71 7.10
C HIS A 131 1.46 10.43 8.30
N ALA A 132 1.24 9.70 9.40
CA ALA A 132 0.68 10.31 10.60
C ALA A 132 1.57 11.49 11.01
N PRO A 133 1.03 12.71 11.19
CA PRO A 133 1.83 13.88 11.51
C PRO A 133 2.37 13.72 12.92
N SER A 134 3.61 13.24 13.02
CA SER A 134 4.35 13.10 14.26
C SER A 134 5.15 14.37 14.59
N ARG A 135 4.85 15.51 13.92
CA ARG A 135 5.64 16.76 13.95
C ARG A 135 5.83 17.34 15.36
N ASN A 136 5.03 16.90 16.34
CA ASN A 136 5.14 17.33 17.74
C ASN A 136 5.88 16.35 18.65
N SER A 137 6.29 15.18 18.14
CA SER A 137 7.05 14.18 18.90
C SER A 137 8.49 14.11 18.42
N LEU A 138 9.45 14.20 19.35
CA LEU A 138 10.88 14.06 19.03
C LEU A 138 11.19 12.71 18.34
N HIS A 139 10.41 11.68 18.63
CA HIS A 139 10.56 10.34 18.05
C HIS A 139 10.07 10.25 16.60
N GLY A 140 9.09 11.06 16.23
CA GLY A 140 8.55 11.12 14.86
C GLY A 140 9.56 11.53 13.80
N ASN A 141 10.61 12.25 14.20
CA ASN A 141 11.63 12.82 13.32
C ASN A 141 12.49 11.77 12.60
N PHE A 142 12.52 10.53 13.08
CA PHE A 142 13.29 9.45 12.46
C PHE A 142 12.55 8.73 11.33
N ILE A 143 11.26 9.02 11.12
CA ILE A 143 10.52 8.50 9.99
C ILE A 143 11.03 9.17 8.72
N THR A 144 11.66 8.40 7.85
CA THR A 144 12.24 8.90 6.60
C THR A 144 11.24 8.80 5.46
N SER A 145 11.13 9.90 4.71
CA SER A 145 10.37 10.02 3.47
C SER A 145 11.25 10.67 2.41
N HIS A 146 10.84 10.59 1.13
CA HIS A 146 11.54 11.30 0.07
C HIS A 146 11.41 12.83 0.17
N SER A 147 10.47 13.34 0.97
CA SER A 147 10.29 14.78 1.20
C SER A 147 11.23 15.32 2.29
N ASN A 148 11.61 14.49 3.27
CA ASN A 148 12.40 14.92 4.43
C ASN A 148 13.85 14.38 4.47
N ASN A 149 14.21 13.46 3.56
CA ASN A 149 15.52 12.81 3.57
C ASN A 149 16.13 12.71 2.16
N VAL A 150 17.32 13.29 1.97
CA VAL A 150 18.00 13.32 0.66
C VAL A 150 18.36 11.92 0.14
N HIS A 151 18.65 10.97 1.03
CA HIS A 151 18.98 9.60 0.66
C HIS A 151 17.75 8.77 0.30
N ALA A 152 16.58 9.10 0.89
CA ALA A 152 15.31 8.52 0.46
C ALA A 152 14.92 9.08 -0.92
N LEU A 153 15.10 10.39 -1.13
CA LEU A 153 14.88 11.04 -2.41
C LEU A 153 15.76 10.45 -3.53
N ASP A 154 17.07 10.29 -3.27
CA ASP A 154 18.00 9.69 -4.22
C ASP A 154 17.61 8.24 -4.60
N GLN A 155 17.14 7.46 -3.63
CA GLN A 155 16.61 6.12 -3.89
C GLN A 155 15.36 6.16 -4.77
N LEU A 156 14.42 7.08 -4.50
CA LEU A 156 13.22 7.27 -5.31
C LEU A 156 13.58 7.65 -6.75
N LEU A 157 14.47 8.62 -6.94
CA LEU A 157 14.94 9.06 -8.26
C LEU A 157 15.64 7.93 -9.00
N THR A 158 16.47 7.15 -8.31
CA THR A 158 17.12 5.96 -8.88
C THR A 158 16.10 4.93 -9.34
N LEU A 159 15.05 4.68 -8.55
CA LEU A 159 13.97 3.77 -8.91
C LEU A 159 13.18 4.27 -10.12
N LYS A 160 12.88 5.58 -10.15
CA LYS A 160 12.19 6.27 -11.24
C LYS A 160 12.99 6.17 -12.55
N ASN A 161 14.30 6.42 -12.49
CA ASN A 161 15.19 6.36 -13.66
C ASN A 161 15.45 4.92 -14.16
N LYS A 162 15.39 3.92 -13.28
CA LYS A 162 15.53 2.50 -13.65
C LYS A 162 14.24 1.86 -14.14
N ALA A 163 13.10 2.57 -14.07
CA ALA A 163 11.82 2.03 -14.48
C ALA A 163 11.73 1.99 -16.01
N ASN A 164 11.54 0.79 -16.56
CA ASN A 164 11.33 0.63 -18.01
C ASN A 164 10.02 1.25 -18.50
N CYS A 165 9.02 1.38 -17.62
CA CYS A 165 7.71 1.95 -17.94
C CYS A 165 7.24 2.83 -16.77
N TYR A 166 6.96 4.09 -17.06
CA TYR A 166 6.51 5.06 -16.06
C TYR A 166 5.19 4.64 -15.40
N SER A 167 4.22 4.15 -16.19
CA SER A 167 2.94 3.68 -15.65
C SER A 167 3.10 2.51 -14.66
N GLN A 168 4.04 1.60 -14.92
CA GLN A 168 4.33 0.50 -13.98
C GLN A 168 5.02 0.99 -12.71
N PHE A 169 5.89 2.00 -12.83
CA PHE A 169 6.46 2.69 -11.67
C PHE A 169 5.38 3.36 -10.83
N VAL A 170 4.47 4.12 -11.44
CA VAL A 170 3.35 4.77 -10.76
C VAL A 170 2.49 3.72 -10.03
N LYS A 171 2.07 2.65 -10.71
CA LYS A 171 1.31 1.56 -10.09
C LYS A 171 2.03 1.00 -8.87
N LYS A 172 3.32 0.67 -9.00
CA LYS A 172 4.14 0.16 -7.89
C LYS A 172 4.19 1.11 -6.70
N MET A 173 4.35 2.41 -6.95
CA MET A 173 4.37 3.42 -5.90
C MET A 173 3.01 3.53 -5.20
N MET A 174 1.93 3.55 -5.98
CA MET A 174 0.55 3.66 -5.47
C MET A 174 0.06 2.38 -4.77
N THR A 175 0.67 1.22 -5.02
CA THR A 175 0.32 -0.04 -4.31
C THR A 175 0.48 0.10 -2.79
N SER A 176 1.42 0.95 -2.33
CA SER A 176 1.66 1.21 -0.90
C SER A 176 0.53 1.97 -0.22
N LEU A 177 -0.22 2.78 -0.98
CA LEU A 177 -1.34 3.54 -0.48
C LEU A 177 -2.62 2.69 -0.39
N PRO A 178 -3.49 2.99 0.58
CA PRO A 178 -3.26 3.88 1.72
C PRO A 178 -2.26 3.29 2.72
N PHE A 179 -1.53 4.10 3.48
CA PHE A 179 -0.61 3.60 4.51
C PHE A 179 -1.38 3.07 5.74
N THR A 180 -0.78 2.12 6.44
CA THR A 180 -1.27 1.60 7.71
C THR A 180 -0.58 2.36 8.85
N CYS A 181 -1.36 2.94 9.79
CA CYS A 181 -0.85 3.86 10.81
C CYS A 181 0.20 3.26 11.77
N GLN A 182 0.22 1.93 11.93
CA GLN A 182 1.19 1.22 12.78
C GLN A 182 2.40 0.69 12.00
N SER A 183 2.47 0.94 10.69
CA SER A 183 3.43 0.25 9.84
C SER A 183 4.78 0.92 9.72
N GLN A 184 5.13 1.96 10.47
CA GLN A 184 6.48 2.54 10.40
C GLN A 184 7.08 2.70 11.78
N SER A 185 8.28 2.14 11.95
CA SER A 185 9.07 2.26 13.17
C SER A 185 9.76 3.64 13.21
N PRO A 186 9.53 4.46 14.24
CA PRO A 186 10.19 5.75 14.45
C PRO A 186 11.59 5.60 15.05
N SER A 187 12.26 4.47 14.78
CA SER A 187 13.55 4.17 15.37
C SER A 187 14.68 4.88 14.63
N PRO A 188 15.65 5.51 15.34
CA PRO A 188 16.81 6.15 14.70
C PRO A 188 17.66 5.15 13.88
N TYR A 189 17.53 3.85 14.14
CA TYR A 189 18.23 2.82 13.36
C TYR A 189 17.74 2.73 11.91
N PHE A 190 16.52 3.21 11.62
CA PHE A 190 15.96 3.28 10.28
C PHE A 190 16.09 4.67 9.63
N ASP A 191 16.78 5.61 10.28
CA ASP A 191 17.08 6.89 9.66
C ASP A 191 18.18 6.72 8.60
N LEU A 192 17.80 6.94 7.34
CA LEU A 192 18.67 6.86 6.17
C LEU A 192 19.78 7.92 6.17
N SER A 193 19.68 8.97 7.00
CA SER A 193 20.76 9.94 7.26
C SER A 193 21.84 9.39 8.19
N LEU A 194 21.50 8.41 9.04
CA LEU A 194 22.43 7.83 10.01
C LEU A 194 23.10 6.57 9.47
N PHE A 195 22.30 5.69 8.87
CA PHE A 195 22.74 4.37 8.44
C PHE A 195 22.40 4.05 6.99
N ARG A 196 23.31 3.31 6.34
CA ARG A 196 23.07 2.58 5.10
C ARG A 196 22.89 1.10 5.45
N TYR A 197 21.76 0.54 5.04
CA TYR A 197 21.42 -0.88 5.16
C TYR A 197 20.70 -1.35 3.90
N ASP A 198 20.46 -2.66 3.77
CA ASP A 198 19.70 -3.24 2.66
C ASP A 198 18.20 -3.25 2.97
N ASP A 199 17.45 -2.34 2.34
CA ASP A 199 16.01 -2.14 2.58
C ASP A 199 15.16 -3.37 2.19
N LYS A 200 15.71 -4.27 1.35
CA LYS A 200 15.05 -5.54 0.99
C LYS A 200 15.03 -6.52 2.16
N LEU A 201 16.06 -6.46 3.01
CA LEU A 201 16.21 -7.35 4.16
C LEU A 201 15.52 -6.78 5.41
N ILE A 202 15.55 -5.45 5.57
CA ILE A 202 15.03 -4.76 6.74
C ILE A 202 14.61 -3.36 6.37
N SER A 203 13.47 -2.89 6.85
CA SER A 203 12.94 -1.55 6.54
C SER A 203 12.29 -0.95 7.77
N SER A 204 12.08 0.37 7.78
CA SER A 204 11.22 1.02 8.78
C SER A 204 9.81 0.44 8.79
N THR A 205 9.35 -0.14 7.67
CA THR A 205 8.02 -0.70 7.60
C THR A 205 7.85 -1.97 8.44
N ASP A 206 6.87 -2.00 9.34
CA ASP A 206 6.54 -3.17 10.13
C ASP A 206 5.85 -4.22 9.26
N ARG A 207 6.68 -5.06 8.64
CA ARG A 207 6.26 -6.13 7.74
C ARG A 207 7.16 -7.34 7.93
N HIS A 208 6.52 -8.50 7.89
CA HIS A 208 7.18 -9.79 7.75
C HIS A 208 8.03 -9.83 6.46
N ARG A 209 9.27 -10.32 6.59
CA ARG A 209 10.23 -10.53 5.49
C ARG A 209 10.68 -11.98 5.46
N HIS A 210 11.18 -12.44 4.32
CA HIS A 210 11.87 -13.72 4.30
C HIS A 210 13.13 -13.63 5.16
N ALA A 211 13.32 -14.62 6.04
CA ALA A 211 14.50 -14.65 6.89
C ALA A 211 15.75 -14.86 6.01
N THR A 212 16.72 -13.98 6.20
CA THR A 212 18.04 -14.10 5.57
C THR A 212 18.97 -14.91 6.46
N GLU A 213 19.89 -15.65 5.86
CA GLU A 213 20.99 -16.29 6.58
C GLU A 213 22.20 -15.36 6.72
N HIS A 214 22.32 -14.38 5.82
CA HIS A 214 23.43 -13.44 5.81
C HIS A 214 23.21 -12.31 6.83
N PRO A 215 24.29 -11.85 7.50
CA PRO A 215 24.19 -10.74 8.44
C PRO A 215 23.74 -9.45 7.74
N ILE A 216 22.75 -8.77 8.31
CA ILE A 216 22.27 -7.46 7.87
C ILE A 216 23.23 -6.41 8.44
N LYS A 217 23.89 -5.65 7.56
CA LYS A 217 24.92 -4.67 7.95
C LYS A 217 24.33 -3.27 8.02
N PHE A 218 24.64 -2.56 9.11
CA PHE A 218 24.35 -1.14 9.28
C PHE A 218 25.66 -0.35 9.20
N ILE A 219 25.86 0.34 8.09
CA ILE A 219 27.07 1.11 7.78
C ILE A 219 26.79 2.58 8.07
N SER A 220 27.73 3.29 8.70
CA SER A 220 27.55 4.72 8.96
C SER A 220 27.50 5.53 7.67
N ARG A 221 26.57 6.49 7.58
CA ARG A 221 26.54 7.50 6.51
C ARG A 221 27.56 8.61 6.73
N ARG A 222 27.82 8.99 7.99
CA ARG A 222 28.81 10.03 8.35
C ARG A 222 30.23 9.63 7.97
N GLN A 223 30.57 8.35 8.15
CA GLN A 223 31.89 7.82 7.84
C GLN A 223 31.71 6.63 6.88
N PRO A 224 31.91 6.83 5.57
CA PRO A 224 31.71 5.77 4.60
C PRO A 224 32.61 4.57 4.91
N ASN A 225 32.11 3.36 4.62
CA ASN A 225 32.77 2.07 4.87
C ASN A 225 32.96 1.67 6.33
N ILE A 226 32.45 2.44 7.30
CA ILE A 226 32.48 2.04 8.72
C ILE A 226 31.22 1.25 9.08
N LEU A 227 31.39 -0.06 9.29
CA LEU A 227 30.36 -0.93 9.85
C LEU A 227 30.12 -0.53 11.32
N LYS A 228 28.91 -0.09 11.66
CA LYS A 228 28.54 0.25 13.04
C LYS A 228 28.06 -0.97 13.80
N PHE A 229 27.19 -1.76 13.18
CA PHE A 229 26.74 -3.04 13.74
C PHE A 229 26.17 -3.94 12.65
N LYS A 230 25.95 -5.21 13.00
CA LYS A 230 25.27 -6.18 12.15
C LYS A 230 24.25 -6.97 12.96
N ILE A 231 23.14 -7.33 12.32
CA ILE A 231 22.15 -8.25 12.85
C ILE A 231 22.38 -9.60 12.19
N LYS A 232 22.56 -10.64 13.01
CA LYS A 232 22.63 -12.03 12.54
C LYS A 232 21.30 -12.70 12.85
N PRO A 233 20.34 -12.74 11.91
CA PRO A 233 19.09 -13.44 12.15
C PRO A 233 19.27 -14.97 12.13
N GLY A 234 20.32 -15.50 11.50
CA GLY A 234 20.55 -16.95 11.40
C GLY A 234 20.77 -17.67 12.74
N SER A 235 20.36 -18.94 12.79
CA SER A 235 20.73 -19.84 13.89
C SER A 235 22.22 -20.16 13.80
N GLU A 236 22.94 -20.12 14.92
CA GLU A 236 24.36 -20.56 14.98
C GLU A 236 24.52 -22.09 14.82
N ALA A 237 23.41 -22.83 14.72
CA ALA A 237 23.43 -24.25 14.38
C ALA A 237 23.70 -24.44 12.89
N GLY A 238 24.95 -24.78 12.55
CA GLY A 238 25.32 -25.28 11.24
C GLY A 238 24.48 -26.51 10.91
N ALA A 239 23.65 -26.40 9.89
CA ALA A 239 22.96 -27.54 9.30
C ALA A 239 22.54 -27.16 7.87
N GLN A 240 23.21 -27.80 6.92
CA GLN A 240 22.63 -28.08 5.61
C GLN A 240 21.33 -28.84 5.84
N ASP A 241 20.20 -28.29 5.40
CA ASP A 241 19.08 -29.07 4.86
C ASP A 241 17.94 -28.14 4.48
N VAL A 242 17.16 -28.58 3.49
CA VAL A 242 16.00 -27.92 2.87
C VAL A 242 15.09 -27.24 3.91
N ARG A 243 15.36 -25.96 4.23
CA ARG A 243 14.67 -25.29 5.34
C ARG A 243 13.27 -24.85 4.91
N PRO A 244 12.24 -25.10 5.73
CA PRO A 244 10.92 -24.50 5.52
C PRO A 244 11.01 -22.96 5.46
N LYS A 245 10.19 -22.33 4.61
CA LYS A 245 10.13 -20.87 4.42
C LYS A 245 10.02 -20.17 5.78
N ARG A 246 11.11 -19.55 6.23
CA ARG A 246 11.17 -18.79 7.48
C ARG A 246 10.87 -17.31 7.22
N ILE A 247 10.07 -16.74 8.10
CA ILE A 247 9.71 -15.33 8.08
C ILE A 247 10.39 -14.66 9.28
N SER A 248 10.90 -13.44 9.09
CA SER A 248 11.48 -12.60 10.13
C SER A 248 10.77 -11.26 10.22
N SER A 249 10.55 -10.77 11.43
CA SER A 249 10.24 -9.36 11.73
C SER A 249 11.30 -8.79 12.67
N PHE A 250 11.47 -7.47 12.62
CA PHE A 250 12.49 -6.76 13.39
C PHE A 250 11.87 -5.61 14.14
N LEU A 251 12.11 -5.55 15.45
CA LEU A 251 11.64 -4.47 16.30
C LEU A 251 12.85 -3.79 16.91
N PHE A 252 13.10 -2.55 16.52
CA PHE A 252 14.17 -1.75 17.10
C PHE A 252 13.64 -0.95 18.26
N HIS A 253 14.44 -0.91 19.33
CA HIS A 253 14.16 0.00 20.41
C HIS A 253 14.30 1.45 19.92
N PRO A 254 13.40 2.38 20.30
CA PRO A 254 13.46 3.76 19.84
C PRO A 254 14.67 4.58 20.34
N TYR A 255 15.50 4.06 21.28
CA TYR A 255 16.59 4.83 21.89
C TYR A 255 17.72 3.97 22.47
N LEU A 256 17.42 2.79 23.00
CA LEU A 256 18.44 1.86 23.48
C LEU A 256 19.13 1.15 22.31
N PRO A 257 20.41 0.77 22.45
CA PRO A 257 21.15 0.01 21.45
C PRO A 257 20.75 -1.46 21.46
N PHE A 258 19.48 -1.69 21.16
CA PHE A 258 18.83 -2.98 21.25
C PHE A 258 17.80 -3.16 20.14
N ALA A 259 17.75 -4.35 19.57
CA ALA A 259 16.70 -4.78 18.66
C ALA A 259 16.32 -6.24 18.90
N LEU A 260 15.08 -6.58 18.58
CA LEU A 260 14.56 -7.93 18.52
C LEU A 260 14.48 -8.39 17.07
N SER A 261 14.92 -9.61 16.81
CA SER A 261 14.51 -10.33 15.59
C SER A 261 13.62 -11.49 15.98
N ILE A 262 12.41 -11.52 15.44
CA ILE A 262 11.43 -12.57 15.69
C ILE A 262 11.37 -13.41 14.42
N GLN A 263 11.62 -14.71 14.57
CA GLN A 263 11.62 -15.66 13.47
C GLN A 263 10.51 -16.69 13.64
N GLN A 264 9.73 -16.86 12.58
CA GLN A 264 8.64 -17.80 12.52
C GLN A 264 8.87 -18.78 11.39
N THR A 265 8.77 -20.06 11.72
CA THR A 265 8.83 -21.16 10.78
C THR A 265 7.57 -22.01 10.98
N PHE A 266 6.94 -22.44 9.89
CA PHE A 266 5.73 -23.24 9.96
C PHE A 266 5.94 -24.49 10.81
N MET A 267 5.02 -24.74 11.76
CA MET A 267 5.07 -25.87 12.70
C MET A 267 6.33 -25.92 13.59
N GLN A 268 7.05 -24.81 13.75
CA GLN A 268 8.18 -24.67 14.67
C GLN A 268 7.94 -23.56 15.68
N PRO A 269 8.54 -23.65 16.88
CA PRO A 269 8.44 -22.59 17.87
C PRO A 269 9.03 -21.28 17.31
N THR A 270 8.42 -20.16 17.72
CA THR A 270 8.95 -18.83 17.37
C THR A 270 10.28 -18.62 18.07
N VAL A 271 11.31 -18.26 17.31
CA VAL A 271 12.64 -17.95 17.84
C VAL A 271 12.77 -16.43 17.95
N VAL A 272 13.10 -15.95 19.14
CA VAL A 272 13.32 -14.52 19.39
C VAL A 272 14.77 -14.31 19.75
N ASN A 273 15.48 -13.52 18.95
CA ASN A 273 16.86 -13.13 19.26
C ASN A 273 16.90 -11.68 19.71
N ILE A 274 17.67 -11.44 20.78
CA ILE A 274 17.94 -10.13 21.37
C ILE A 274 19.31 -9.68 20.85
N HIS A 275 19.34 -8.60 20.08
CA HIS A 275 20.55 -8.00 19.56
C HIS A 275 20.88 -6.78 20.41
N PHE A 276 21.99 -6.82 21.15
CA PHE A 276 22.47 -5.69 21.95
C PHE A 276 23.82 -5.21 21.41
N TRP A 277 23.99 -3.89 21.34
CA TRP A 277 25.24 -3.27 20.91
C TRP A 277 25.78 -2.37 22.01
N ARG A 278 27.08 -2.49 22.31
CA ARG A 278 27.76 -1.53 23.20
C ARG A 278 28.10 -0.28 22.39
N ARG A 279 27.81 0.90 22.98
CA ARG A 279 28.21 2.20 22.43
C ARG A 279 29.72 2.37 22.49
#